data_AF-A0A2P7R7Y9-F1
#
_entry.id   AF-A0A2P7R7Y9-F1
#
_cell.length_a   1.000
_cell.length_b   1.000
_cell.length_c   1.000
_cell.angle_alpha   90.00
_cell.angle_beta   90.00
_cell.angle_gamma   90.00
#
_symmetry.space_group_name_H-M   'P 1'
#
loop_
_entity.id
_entity.type
_entity.pdbx_description
1 polymer ?
#
loop_
_entity_poly.entity_id
_entity_poly.type
_entity_poly.pdbx_seq_one_letter_code
_entity_poly.pdbx_strand_id
1 'polypeptide(L)'
;MRNKLVALLVLALSGCAGQGSGPFAASSSPRQLQAVGYAPISLQRPADYQQKLLHAMRASRMDAYRELSEQLAGVMISSSSRLDSHILQDGTVSSSSRGVVRGARVVNSYPDGDMYVTELELDLATYQKLRRGQ
;
A
#
# COMPACT_ATOMS: atom_id res chain seq x y z
N MET A 1 -15.01 -62.45 -22.54
CA MET A 1 -15.70 -61.13 -22.51
C MET A 1 -15.63 -60.41 -21.15
N ARG A 2 -15.27 -61.09 -20.04
CA ARG A 2 -15.19 -60.50 -18.68
C ARG A 2 -14.02 -59.52 -18.46
N ASN A 3 -12.88 -59.71 -19.15
CA ASN A 3 -11.70 -58.82 -19.03
C ASN A 3 -11.86 -57.46 -19.73
N LYS A 4 -12.74 -57.34 -20.74
CA LYS A 4 -12.96 -56.06 -21.43
C LYS A 4 -13.80 -55.10 -20.60
N LEU A 5 -14.63 -55.62 -19.69
CA LEU A 5 -15.45 -54.84 -18.75
C LEU A 5 -14.61 -54.23 -17.61
N VAL A 6 -13.56 -54.93 -17.15
CA VAL A 6 -12.64 -54.42 -16.13
C VAL A 6 -11.77 -53.28 -16.69
N ALA A 7 -11.33 -53.40 -17.94
CA ALA A 7 -10.53 -52.36 -18.60
C ALA A 7 -11.30 -51.04 -18.81
N LEU A 8 -12.62 -51.10 -19.01
CA LEU A 8 -13.46 -49.91 -19.18
C LEU A 8 -13.71 -49.17 -17.85
N LEU A 9 -13.69 -49.89 -16.71
CA LEU A 9 -13.95 -49.33 -15.39
C LEU A 9 -12.75 -48.55 -14.83
N VAL A 10 -11.52 -48.95 -15.18
CA VAL A 10 -10.28 -48.27 -14.75
C VAL A 10 -10.10 -46.92 -15.46
N LEU A 11 -10.62 -46.77 -16.68
CA LEU A 11 -10.52 -45.52 -17.45
C LEU A 11 -11.41 -44.39 -16.92
N ALA A 12 -12.40 -44.70 -16.07
CA ALA A 12 -13.36 -43.74 -15.54
C ALA A 12 -12.91 -43.02 -14.25
N LEU A 13 -11.80 -43.44 -13.62
CA LEU A 13 -11.26 -42.80 -12.41
C LEU A 13 -10.20 -41.72 -12.67
N SER A 14 -9.86 -41.44 -13.92
CA SER A 14 -8.99 -40.32 -14.31
C SER A 14 -9.76 -38.99 -14.35
N GLY A 15 -10.52 -38.70 -13.29
CA GLY A 15 -11.31 -37.48 -13.13
C GLY A 15 -10.48 -36.35 -12.51
N CYS A 16 -10.36 -35.25 -13.27
CA CYS A 16 -9.60 -34.03 -13.02
C CYS A 16 -9.48 -33.55 -11.56
N ALA A 17 -8.25 -33.46 -11.05
CA ALA A 17 -7.87 -32.48 -10.04
C ALA A 17 -7.71 -31.10 -10.72
N GLY A 18 -8.83 -30.50 -11.12
CA GLY A 18 -8.88 -29.15 -11.68
C GLY A 18 -9.16 -28.11 -10.59
N GLN A 19 -8.24 -27.94 -9.63
CA GLN A 19 -8.28 -26.73 -8.81
C GLN A 19 -7.73 -25.60 -9.66
N GLY A 20 -8.66 -24.84 -10.25
CA GLY A 20 -8.37 -23.62 -10.96
C GLY A 20 -7.66 -22.65 -10.04
N SER A 21 -6.33 -22.57 -10.17
CA SER A 21 -5.62 -21.33 -9.96
C SER A 21 -6.14 -20.35 -11.03
N GLY A 22 -7.31 -19.77 -10.74
CA GLY A 22 -7.76 -18.60 -11.46
C GLY A 22 -6.60 -17.60 -11.50
N PRO A 23 -6.40 -16.89 -12.62
CA PRO A 23 -5.36 -15.89 -12.67
C PRO A 23 -5.74 -14.84 -11.63
N PHE A 24 -5.15 -14.94 -10.44
CA PHE A 24 -4.72 -13.75 -9.74
C PHE A 24 -3.70 -13.14 -10.69
N ALA A 25 -4.22 -12.42 -11.70
CA ALA A 25 -3.46 -11.50 -12.51
C ALA A 25 -2.61 -10.76 -11.50
N ALA A 26 -1.29 -10.89 -11.63
CA ALA A 26 -0.36 -10.15 -10.80
C ALA A 26 -0.79 -8.69 -10.95
N SER A 27 -1.52 -8.20 -9.96
CA SER A 27 -1.95 -6.82 -9.89
C SER A 27 -0.65 -6.07 -9.95
N SER A 28 -0.38 -5.39 -11.07
CA SER A 28 0.82 -4.58 -11.23
C SER A 28 0.90 -3.72 -9.98
N SER A 29 1.84 -4.03 -9.08
CA SER A 29 1.93 -3.34 -7.79
C SER A 29 1.89 -1.84 -8.09
N PRO A 30 1.03 -1.07 -7.41
CA PRO A 30 0.88 0.35 -7.72
C PRO A 30 2.27 0.96 -7.70
N ARG A 31 2.76 1.43 -8.85
CA ARG A 31 4.11 2.00 -8.97
C ARG A 31 4.24 3.23 -8.06
N GLN A 32 3.11 3.88 -7.80
CA GLN A 32 2.99 5.09 -7.01
C GLN A 32 1.98 4.88 -5.88
N LEU A 33 2.31 5.35 -4.69
CA LEU A 33 1.37 5.55 -3.59
C LEU A 33 0.94 7.01 -3.57
N GLN A 34 -0.32 7.25 -3.21
CA GLN A 34 -0.88 8.58 -3.08
C GLN A 34 -1.59 8.71 -1.73
N ALA A 35 -1.43 9.86 -1.10
CA ALA A 35 -2.07 10.17 0.16
C ALA A 35 -2.58 11.60 0.14
N VAL A 36 -3.75 11.80 0.74
CA VAL A 36 -4.36 13.12 0.89
C VAL A 36 -4.49 13.39 2.38
N GLY A 37 -4.06 14.58 2.80
CA GLY A 37 -4.19 15.04 4.17
C GLY A 37 -5.03 16.29 4.26
N TYR A 38 -5.77 16.39 5.36
CA TYR A 38 -6.78 17.42 5.55
C TYR A 38 -6.56 18.15 6.88
N ALA A 39 -6.78 19.46 6.88
CA ALA A 39 -6.79 20.22 8.11
C ALA A 39 -7.78 21.39 8.06
N PRO A 40 -8.72 21.48 9.01
CA PRO A 40 -9.64 22.61 9.10
C PRO A 40 -8.90 23.88 9.50
N ILE A 41 -9.07 24.97 8.73
CA ILE A 41 -8.45 26.27 8.93
C ILE A 41 -9.04 26.92 10.19
N SER A 42 -10.36 26.89 10.36
CA SER A 42 -11.06 27.51 11.50
C SER A 42 -10.57 27.02 12.87
N LEU A 43 -10.23 25.74 12.98
CA LEU A 43 -9.80 25.09 14.22
C LEU A 43 -8.32 25.29 14.57
N GLN A 44 -7.53 25.86 13.65
CA GLN A 44 -6.13 26.14 13.95
C GLN A 44 -6.00 27.31 14.93
N ARG A 45 -4.92 27.28 15.73
CA ARG A 45 -4.47 28.41 16.56
C ARG A 45 -3.25 29.03 15.88
N PRO A 46 -2.99 30.35 15.92
CA PRO A 46 -3.63 31.45 16.69
C PRO A 46 -4.94 31.98 16.08
N ALA A 47 -5.46 33.12 16.56
CA ALA A 47 -6.73 33.69 16.08
C ALA A 47 -6.66 34.30 14.67
N ASP A 48 -5.50 34.83 14.27
CA ASP A 48 -5.31 35.47 12.95
C ASP A 48 -5.48 34.48 11.80
N TYR A 49 -6.25 34.87 10.78
CA TYR A 49 -6.59 33.98 9.67
C TYR A 49 -5.36 33.55 8.85
N GLN A 50 -4.40 34.44 8.60
CA GLN A 50 -3.20 34.09 7.81
C GLN A 50 -2.34 33.09 8.57
N GLN A 51 -2.22 33.26 9.89
CA GLN A 51 -1.55 32.30 10.74
C GLN A 51 -2.31 30.96 10.78
N LYS A 52 -3.64 30.97 10.95
CA LYS A 52 -4.47 29.76 10.89
C LYS A 52 -4.28 29.00 9.59
N LEU A 53 -4.28 29.70 8.47
CA LEU A 53 -4.05 29.13 7.15
C LEU A 53 -2.67 28.46 7.10
N LEU A 54 -1.61 29.14 7.54
CA LEU A 54 -0.27 28.56 7.62
C LEU A 54 -0.20 27.31 8.51
N HIS A 55 -0.91 27.32 9.62
CA HIS A 55 -1.02 26.14 10.49
C HIS A 55 -1.78 25.00 9.81
N ALA A 56 -2.86 25.29 9.09
CA ALA A 56 -3.64 24.30 8.34
C ALA A 56 -2.81 23.69 7.20
N MET A 57 -2.02 24.51 6.48
CA MET A 57 -1.07 24.01 5.48
C MET A 57 -0.08 23.00 6.05
N ARG A 58 0.46 23.29 7.24
CA ARG A 58 1.41 22.39 7.92
C ARG A 58 0.71 21.14 8.45
N ALA A 59 -0.45 21.30 9.07
CA ALA A 59 -1.22 20.21 9.64
C ALA A 59 -1.71 19.23 8.56
N SER A 60 -2.28 19.74 7.46
CA SER A 60 -2.73 18.90 6.33
C SER A 60 -1.56 18.13 5.71
N ARG A 61 -0.39 18.76 5.58
CA ARG A 61 0.81 18.07 5.10
C ARG A 61 1.27 16.96 6.05
N MET A 62 1.22 17.19 7.35
CA MET A 62 1.57 16.16 8.35
C MET A 62 0.59 14.99 8.32
N ASP A 63 -0.70 15.26 8.18
CA ASP A 63 -1.72 14.23 8.03
C ASP A 63 -1.52 13.41 6.75
N ALA A 64 -1.21 14.07 5.62
CA ALA A 64 -0.90 13.39 4.37
C ALA A 64 0.33 12.47 4.50
N TYR A 65 1.37 12.90 5.22
CA TYR A 65 2.55 12.06 5.48
C TYR A 65 2.23 10.87 6.37
N ARG A 66 1.34 11.03 7.36
CA ARG A 66 0.89 9.93 8.23
C ARG A 66 0.17 8.87 7.39
N GLU A 67 -0.83 9.28 6.63
CA GLU A 67 -1.58 8.41 5.72
C GLU A 67 -0.64 7.67 4.75
N LEU A 68 0.29 8.39 4.11
CA LEU A 68 1.27 7.80 3.20
C LEU A 68 2.18 6.78 3.91
N SER A 69 2.57 7.06 5.16
CA SER A 69 3.42 6.16 5.95
C SER A 69 2.69 4.87 6.32
N GLU A 70 1.39 4.96 6.61
CA GLU A 70 0.54 3.80 6.91
C GLU A 70 0.37 2.93 5.66
N GLN A 71 0.06 3.53 4.51
CA GLN A 71 -0.02 2.83 3.23
C GLN A 71 1.32 2.15 2.86
N LEU A 72 2.43 2.87 3.01
CA LEU A 72 3.77 2.34 2.74
C LEU A 72 4.09 1.15 3.65
N ALA A 73 3.77 1.23 4.95
CA ALA A 73 3.97 0.14 5.89
C ALA A 73 3.16 -1.10 5.47
N GLY A 74 1.90 -0.93 5.04
CA GLY A 74 1.07 -2.01 4.50
C GLY A 74 1.70 -2.68 3.27
N VAL A 75 2.22 -1.89 2.33
CA VAL A 75 2.92 -2.41 1.14
C VAL A 75 4.15 -3.22 1.54
N MET A 76 4.97 -2.72 2.47
CA MET A 76 6.19 -3.41 2.91
C MET A 76 5.89 -4.75 3.58
N ILE A 77 4.89 -4.82 4.46
CA ILE A 77 4.47 -6.06 5.14
C ILE A 77 3.93 -7.08 4.11
N SER A 78 3.13 -6.63 3.14
CA SER A 78 2.60 -7.49 2.08
C SER A 78 3.68 -8.01 1.12
N SER A 79 4.76 -7.25 0.93
CA SER A 79 5.87 -7.64 0.06
C SER A 79 6.79 -8.67 0.71
N SER A 80 7.02 -8.61 2.03
CA SER A 80 7.80 -9.64 2.72
C SER A 80 7.04 -10.97 2.75
N SER A 81 5.74 -10.97 3.06
CA SER A 81 4.94 -12.20 3.14
C SER A 81 4.79 -12.93 1.79
N ARG A 82 4.80 -12.20 0.68
CA ARG A 82 4.75 -12.78 -0.68
C ARG A 82 6.04 -13.48 -1.11
N LEU A 83 7.19 -13.10 -0.57
CA LEU A 83 8.47 -13.79 -0.85
C LEU A 83 8.60 -15.06 0.01
N ASP A 84 8.01 -15.05 1.20
CA ASP A 84 8.11 -16.13 2.18
C ASP A 84 7.00 -17.20 2.06
N SER A 85 6.25 -17.22 0.95
CA SER A 85 5.10 -18.12 0.74
C SER A 85 5.43 -19.62 0.65
N HIS A 86 6.60 -20.05 1.16
CA HIS A 86 6.95 -21.47 1.33
C HIS A 86 7.48 -21.88 2.71
N ILE A 87 7.71 -20.97 3.67
CA ILE A 87 8.10 -21.38 5.02
C ILE A 87 7.42 -20.45 6.04
N LEU A 88 6.45 -21.01 6.77
CA LEU A 88 5.91 -20.40 7.99
C LEU A 88 7.06 -20.28 8.99
N GLN A 89 7.69 -19.11 9.05
CA GLN A 89 8.69 -18.81 10.05
C GLN A 89 8.28 -17.52 10.75
N ASP A 90 8.06 -17.65 12.07
CA ASP A 90 7.77 -16.58 13.02
C ASP A 90 8.87 -15.51 12.96
N GLY A 91 8.73 -14.55 12.05
CA GLY A 91 9.59 -13.40 11.94
C GLY A 91 8.94 -12.20 12.63
N THR A 92 9.48 -11.79 13.78
CA THR A 92 9.06 -10.56 14.45
C THR A 92 9.23 -9.36 13.52
N VAL A 93 8.12 -8.82 13.02
CA VAL A 93 8.12 -7.65 12.13
C VAL A 93 8.55 -6.41 12.91
N SER A 94 9.81 -6.00 12.75
CA SER A 94 10.32 -4.73 13.25
C SER A 94 9.79 -3.58 12.39
N SER A 95 8.60 -3.07 12.73
CA SER A 95 8.03 -1.88 12.10
C SER A 95 8.75 -0.63 12.63
N SER A 96 9.88 -0.27 12.03
CA SER A 96 10.60 0.96 12.35
C SER A 96 9.85 2.19 11.79
N SER A 97 8.92 2.74 12.58
CA SER A 97 8.09 3.92 12.27
C SER A 97 8.79 5.28 12.50
N ARG A 98 10.11 5.35 12.32
CA ARG A 98 10.89 6.58 12.54
C ARG A 98 11.49 7.07 11.24
N GLY A 99 10.83 8.01 10.57
CA GLY A 99 11.48 8.84 9.56
C GLY A 99 10.56 9.28 8.45
N VAL A 100 10.64 10.58 8.13
CA VAL A 100 10.11 11.22 6.93
C VAL A 100 10.11 10.26 5.74
N VAL A 101 8.95 10.05 5.10
CA VAL A 101 8.84 9.22 3.89
C VAL A 101 9.73 9.81 2.79
N ARG A 102 10.97 9.31 2.69
CA ARG A 102 11.96 9.84 1.74
C ARG A 102 11.48 9.55 0.32
N GLY A 103 11.51 10.57 -0.54
CA GLY A 103 11.04 10.46 -1.92
C GLY A 103 9.55 10.81 -2.12
N ALA A 104 8.82 11.14 -1.06
CA ALA A 104 7.45 11.65 -1.19
C ALA A 104 7.46 13.12 -1.65
N ARG A 105 6.63 13.44 -2.65
CA ARG A 105 6.49 14.76 -3.26
C ARG A 105 5.08 15.29 -3.06
N VAL A 106 4.95 16.58 -2.75
CA VAL A 106 3.66 17.28 -2.81
C VAL A 106 3.30 17.51 -4.27
N VAL A 107 2.20 16.94 -4.71
CA VAL A 107 1.69 17.12 -6.07
C VAL A 107 0.69 18.25 -6.15
N ASN A 108 -0.08 18.46 -5.07
CA ASN A 108 -1.07 19.52 -5.01
C ASN A 108 -1.31 20.00 -3.58
N SER A 109 -1.72 21.26 -3.43
CA SER A 109 -2.01 21.87 -2.13
C SER A 109 -2.92 23.07 -2.31
N TYR A 110 -4.11 23.03 -1.72
CA TYR A 110 -5.15 24.05 -1.92
C TYR A 110 -6.15 24.11 -0.76
N PRO A 111 -6.76 25.26 -0.50
CA PRO A 111 -7.94 25.34 0.36
C PRO A 111 -9.19 24.84 -0.38
N ASP A 112 -10.03 24.09 0.33
CA ASP A 112 -11.36 23.64 -0.08
C ASP A 112 -12.37 23.92 1.04
N GLY A 113 -13.11 25.01 0.91
CA GLY A 113 -14.00 25.51 1.97
C GLY A 113 -13.22 25.86 3.25
N ASP A 114 -13.60 25.27 4.38
CA ASP A 114 -12.86 25.41 5.65
C ASP A 114 -11.66 24.46 5.75
N MET A 115 -11.50 23.51 4.84
CA MET A 115 -10.40 22.54 4.88
C MET A 115 -9.25 23.03 4.05
N TYR A 116 -8.03 22.78 4.51
CA TYR A 116 -6.85 22.84 3.68
C TYR A 116 -6.42 21.43 3.30
N VAL A 117 -6.23 21.18 2.01
CA VAL A 117 -5.96 19.87 1.42
C VAL A 117 -4.53 19.83 0.91
N THR A 118 -3.82 18.75 1.22
CA THR A 118 -2.48 18.48 0.68
C THR A 118 -2.42 17.07 0.11
N GLU A 119 -2.00 16.96 -1.14
CA GLU A 119 -1.87 15.69 -1.85
C GLU A 119 -0.37 15.35 -2.00
N LEU A 120 -0.01 14.13 -1.59
CA LEU A 120 1.33 13.57 -1.68
C LEU A 120 1.35 12.37 -2.63
N GLU A 121 2.46 12.23 -3.34
CA GLU A 121 2.77 11.07 -4.18
C GLU A 121 4.13 10.50 -3.77
N LEU A 122 4.25 9.18 -3.77
CA LEU A 122 5.49 8.45 -3.58
C LEU A 122 5.67 7.42 -4.69
N ASP A 123 6.74 7.52 -5.47
CA ASP A 123 7.18 6.45 -6.36
C ASP A 123 7.94 5.38 -5.56
N LEU A 124 7.38 4.17 -5.51
CA LEU A 124 7.97 3.04 -4.79
C LEU A 124 9.30 2.59 -5.40
N ALA A 125 9.48 2.72 -6.70
CA ALA A 125 10.75 2.36 -7.34
C ALA A 125 11.87 3.29 -6.87
N THR A 126 11.59 4.59 -6.82
CA THR A 126 12.50 5.61 -6.30
C THR A 126 12.76 5.40 -4.81
N TYR A 127 11.73 5.16 -4.01
CA TYR A 127 11.88 4.84 -2.58
C TYR A 127 12.81 3.64 -2.34
N GLN A 128 12.64 2.55 -3.09
CA GLN A 128 13.48 1.36 -2.96
C GLN A 128 14.93 1.57 -3.37
N LYS A 129 15.21 2.48 -4.32
CA LYS A 129 16.57 2.91 -4.67
C LYS A 129 17.18 3.69 -3.51
N LEU A 130 16.47 4.73 -3.04
CA LEU A 130 16.89 5.57 -1.91
C LEU A 130 17.14 4.76 -0.62
N ARG A 131 16.34 3.72 -0.37
CA ARG A 131 16.51 2.79 0.76
C ARG A 131 17.78 1.95 0.64
N ARG A 132 18.15 1.55 -0.58
CA ARG A 132 19.35 0.73 -0.86
C ARG A 132 20.65 1.53 -0.92
N GLY A 133 20.59 2.86 -0.77
CA GLY A 133 21.76 3.73 -0.84
C GLY A 133 22.38 3.81 -2.24
N GLN A 134 21.59 3.50 -3.27
CA GLN A 134 21.96 3.62 -4.68
C GLN A 134 21.34 4.87 -5.31
#